data_AF-A0A354YXH4-F1
#
_entry.id   AF-A0A354YXH4-F1
#
_cell.length_a   1.000
_cell.length_b   1.000
_cell.length_c   1.000
_cell.angle_alpha   90.00
_cell.angle_beta   90.00
_cell.angle_gamma   90.00
#
_symmetry.space_group_name_H-M   'P 1'
#
loop_
_entity.id
_entity.type
_entity.pdbx_description
1 polymer ?
#
loop_
_entity_poly.entity_id
_entity_poly.type
_entity_poly.pdbx_seq_one_letter_code
_entity_poly.pdbx_strand_id
1 'polypeptide(L)'
;KRTVKNPDVPTYTPADIQTEVFFLPAAAVYEKEGTAAQTGRWVQFRWKGADPVGESKADLWIYNELGKRIKKLYAGSTKPQDEPIVNLDWNYDDEHGHDDIMKVALELCGYNVADGTPVEGFAKLSDDGSTACGCWVYCGAMTYKDGKIIYKTQNRDNKDNSKTGLGLYSNWA
;
A
#
# COMPACT_ATOMS: atom_id res chain seq x y z
N LYS A 1 -26.67 15.80 -23.78
CA LYS A 1 -27.35 15.61 -22.47
C LYS A 1 -27.35 14.13 -22.16
N ARG A 2 -26.62 13.66 -21.14
CA ARG A 2 -26.79 12.28 -20.65
C ARG A 2 -28.24 12.17 -20.16
N THR A 3 -29.01 11.22 -20.67
CA THR A 3 -30.38 10.97 -20.24
C THR A 3 -30.35 10.45 -18.82
N VAL A 4 -30.59 11.35 -17.85
CA VAL A 4 -30.65 11.05 -16.41
C VAL A 4 -31.90 10.26 -16.02
N LYS A 5 -32.85 10.09 -16.94
CA LYS A 5 -34.09 9.34 -16.72
C LYS A 5 -34.12 8.15 -17.67
N ASN A 6 -33.99 6.96 -17.10
CA ASN A 6 -34.17 5.69 -17.78
C ASN A 6 -35.49 5.07 -17.25
N PRO A 7 -36.53 4.89 -18.07
CA PRO A 7 -37.79 4.29 -17.64
C PRO A 7 -37.64 2.82 -17.19
N ASP A 8 -36.57 2.15 -17.59
CA ASP A 8 -36.27 0.77 -17.19
C ASP A 8 -35.57 0.68 -15.82
N VAL A 9 -35.22 1.81 -15.20
CA VAL A 9 -34.55 1.87 -13.90
C VAL A 9 -35.52 2.41 -12.84
N PRO A 10 -35.83 1.62 -11.79
CA PRO A 10 -36.65 2.08 -10.68
C PRO A 10 -36.04 3.32 -10.00
N THR A 11 -36.89 4.28 -9.65
CA THR A 11 -36.49 5.45 -8.86
C THR A 11 -36.84 5.19 -7.40
N TYR A 12 -35.87 5.38 -6.50
CA TYR A 12 -36.03 5.23 -5.05
C TYR A 12 -35.89 6.57 -4.33
N THR A 13 -36.63 6.74 -3.25
CA THR A 13 -36.45 7.81 -2.28
C THR A 13 -35.55 7.33 -1.13
N PRO A 14 -34.97 8.22 -0.32
CA PRO A 14 -34.20 7.81 0.85
C PRO A 14 -34.97 6.90 1.81
N ALA A 15 -36.30 7.05 1.91
CA ALA A 15 -37.14 6.21 2.78
C ALA A 15 -37.27 4.76 2.29
N ASP A 16 -37.02 4.52 0.99
CA ASP A 16 -37.09 3.18 0.38
C ASP A 16 -35.79 2.39 0.59
N ILE A 17 -34.74 2.99 1.17
CA ILE A 17 -33.38 2.45 1.21
C ILE A 17 -32.97 2.19 2.67
N GLN A 18 -32.65 0.93 2.98
CA GLN A 18 -32.23 0.50 4.32
C GLN A 18 -30.71 0.49 4.54
N THR A 19 -29.93 0.95 3.56
CA THR A 19 -28.46 0.93 3.63
C THR A 19 -27.95 1.92 4.68
N GLU A 20 -27.16 1.42 5.62
CA GLU A 20 -26.34 2.27 6.49
C GLU A 20 -25.08 2.71 5.73
N VAL A 21 -24.80 4.02 5.73
CA VAL A 21 -23.69 4.61 4.97
C VAL A 21 -22.76 5.34 5.92
N PHE A 22 -21.49 4.92 5.93
CA PHE A 22 -20.40 5.63 6.56
C PHE A 22 -19.59 6.36 5.50
N PHE A 23 -19.43 7.67 5.65
CA PHE A 23 -18.57 8.47 4.79
C PHE A 23 -17.28 8.82 5.55
N LEU A 24 -16.15 8.29 5.08
CA LEU A 24 -14.83 8.54 5.64
C LEU A 24 -14.04 9.45 4.69
N PRO A 25 -13.73 10.70 5.07
CA PRO A 25 -13.03 11.63 4.19
C PRO A 25 -11.57 11.22 4.00
N ALA A 26 -11.20 10.88 2.76
CA ALA A 26 -9.85 10.46 2.39
C ALA A 26 -9.02 11.62 1.83
N ALA A 27 -7.71 11.60 2.12
CA ALA A 27 -6.75 12.60 1.64
C ALA A 27 -6.53 12.50 0.11
N ALA A 28 -6.35 13.65 -0.53
CA ALA A 28 -5.99 13.74 -1.93
C ALA A 28 -4.55 13.22 -2.19
N VAL A 29 -4.21 13.01 -3.46
CA VAL A 29 -2.94 12.38 -3.87
C VAL A 29 -1.69 13.13 -3.45
N TYR A 30 -1.74 14.45 -3.29
CA TYR A 30 -0.63 15.30 -2.85
C TYR A 30 -0.63 15.54 -1.33
N GLU A 31 -1.63 15.05 -0.61
CA GLU A 31 -1.80 15.19 0.83
C GLU A 31 -1.29 13.97 1.62
N LYS A 32 -0.81 12.95 0.89
CA LYS A 32 -0.27 11.69 1.41
C LYS A 32 0.95 11.27 0.61
N GLU A 33 1.73 10.37 1.19
CA GLU A 33 2.84 9.71 0.51
C GLU A 33 2.50 8.27 0.13
N GLY A 34 3.19 7.74 -0.86
CA GLY A 34 2.75 6.54 -1.55
C GLY A 34 3.55 6.23 -2.80
N THR A 35 3.39 5.02 -3.33
CA THR A 35 3.80 4.72 -4.70
C THR A 35 2.60 4.67 -5.64
N ALA A 36 2.85 4.95 -6.92
CA ALA A 36 1.88 4.71 -7.99
C ALA A 36 2.58 4.08 -9.18
N ALA A 37 1.98 3.03 -9.74
CA ALA A 37 2.44 2.39 -10.98
C ALA A 37 1.76 3.07 -12.18
N GLN A 38 2.54 3.59 -13.12
CA GLN A 38 2.00 4.12 -14.38
C GLN A 38 1.86 3.02 -15.46
N THR A 39 1.26 3.35 -16.60
CA THR A 39 1.03 2.40 -17.72
C THR A 39 2.32 1.75 -18.24
N GLY A 40 3.46 2.45 -18.15
CA GLY A 40 4.79 1.89 -18.44
C GLY A 40 5.33 0.93 -17.38
N ARG A 41 4.52 0.57 -16.36
CA ARG A 41 4.86 -0.26 -15.19
C ARG A 41 5.91 0.33 -14.26
N TRP A 42 6.20 1.62 -14.42
CA TRP A 42 7.13 2.31 -13.53
C TRP A 42 6.43 2.68 -12.22
N VAL A 43 6.96 2.16 -11.11
CA VAL A 43 6.47 2.42 -9.77
C VAL A 43 7.26 3.59 -9.18
N GLN A 44 6.58 4.71 -8.91
CA GLN A 44 7.24 5.91 -8.43
C GLN A 44 6.67 6.34 -7.08
N PHE A 45 7.56 6.60 -6.13
CA PHE A 45 7.20 7.18 -4.85
C PHE A 45 6.74 8.64 -5.02
N ARG A 46 5.87 9.11 -4.14
CA ARG A 46 5.44 10.51 -4.03
C ARG A 46 5.47 10.85 -2.55
N TRP A 47 6.02 12.01 -2.23
CA TRP A 47 6.00 12.54 -0.88
C TRP A 47 4.79 13.44 -0.69
N LYS A 48 4.37 13.56 0.56
CA LYS A 48 3.34 14.52 0.96
C LYS A 48 3.80 15.95 0.63
N GLY A 49 2.96 16.68 -0.09
CA GLY A 49 3.20 18.09 -0.46
C GLY A 49 2.37 19.09 0.32
N ALA A 50 1.20 18.69 0.82
CA ALA A 50 0.32 19.52 1.64
C ALA A 50 -0.33 18.69 2.76
N ASP A 51 -0.88 19.35 3.78
CA ASP A 51 -1.68 18.67 4.79
C ASP A 51 -3.07 18.31 4.25
N PRO A 52 -3.66 17.18 4.68
CA PRO A 52 -5.03 16.84 4.33
C PRO A 52 -6.04 17.93 4.71
N VAL A 53 -7.03 18.17 3.84
CA VAL A 53 -8.08 19.17 4.11
C VAL A 53 -8.98 18.72 5.26
N GLY A 54 -9.17 19.62 6.24
CA GLY A 54 -10.08 19.41 7.37
C GLY A 54 -9.63 18.23 8.23
N GLU A 55 -10.51 17.25 8.39
CA GLU A 55 -10.23 16.02 9.14
C GLU A 55 -9.93 14.81 8.25
N SER A 56 -9.67 15.04 6.96
CA SER A 56 -9.33 13.99 6.01
C SER A 56 -8.10 13.21 6.46
N LYS A 57 -8.08 11.89 6.20
CA LYS A 57 -6.98 11.00 6.55
C LYS A 57 -6.46 10.27 5.32
N ALA A 58 -5.16 9.95 5.31
CA ALA A 58 -4.63 9.08 4.27
C ALA A 58 -5.33 7.71 4.32
N ASP A 59 -5.55 7.09 3.16
CA ASP A 59 -6.21 5.78 3.10
C ASP A 59 -5.46 4.73 3.92
N LEU A 60 -4.12 4.78 3.94
CA LEU A 60 -3.29 3.90 4.74
C LEU A 60 -3.66 3.97 6.23
N TRP A 61 -3.75 5.17 6.78
CA TRP A 61 -4.21 5.40 8.16
C TRP A 61 -5.61 4.83 8.39
N ILE A 62 -6.56 5.08 7.47
CA ILE A 62 -7.94 4.60 7.61
C ILE A 62 -7.98 3.06 7.67
N TYR A 63 -7.29 2.39 6.75
CA TYR A 63 -7.23 0.93 6.73
C TYR A 63 -6.50 0.36 7.94
N ASN A 64 -5.38 0.98 8.35
CA ASN A 64 -4.64 0.54 9.52
C ASN A 64 -5.50 0.61 10.80
N GLU A 65 -6.20 1.72 10.99
CA GLU A 65 -7.09 1.93 12.12
C GLU A 65 -8.31 0.98 12.12
N LEU A 66 -8.86 0.66 10.94
CA LEU A 66 -9.88 -0.37 10.79
C LEU A 66 -9.35 -1.75 11.14
N GLY A 67 -8.19 -2.14 10.60
CA GLY A 67 -7.53 -3.42 10.87
C GLY A 67 -7.28 -3.63 12.37
N LYS A 68 -6.73 -2.62 13.05
CA LYS A 68 -6.50 -2.63 14.50
C LYS A 68 -7.80 -2.83 15.30
N ARG A 69 -8.88 -2.12 14.94
CA ARG A 69 -10.19 -2.23 15.62
C ARG A 69 -10.83 -3.61 15.39
N ILE A 70 -10.77 -4.12 14.17
CA ILE A 70 -11.30 -5.46 13.83
C ILE A 70 -10.52 -6.53 14.59
N LYS A 71 -9.18 -6.53 14.54
CA LYS A 71 -8.38 -7.49 15.29
C LYS A 71 -8.64 -7.41 16.80
N LYS A 72 -8.77 -6.21 17.37
CA LYS A 72 -9.11 -6.02 18.78
C LYS A 72 -10.49 -6.61 19.13
N LEU A 73 -11.49 -6.42 18.28
CA LEU A 73 -12.84 -6.97 18.49
C LEU A 73 -12.83 -8.50 18.51
N TYR A 74 -11.98 -9.13 17.69
CA TYR A 74 -11.90 -10.58 17.53
C TYR A 74 -10.81 -11.26 18.39
N ALA A 75 -10.02 -10.51 19.16
CA ALA A 75 -8.84 -11.02 19.87
C ALA A 75 -9.12 -12.19 20.83
N GLY A 76 -10.34 -12.27 21.38
CA GLY A 76 -10.78 -13.37 22.25
C GLY A 76 -11.69 -14.40 21.58
N SER A 77 -11.89 -14.33 20.26
CA SER A 77 -12.79 -15.27 19.60
C SER A 77 -12.18 -16.66 19.54
N THR A 78 -12.99 -17.66 19.86
CA THR A 78 -12.67 -19.09 19.76
C THR A 78 -13.43 -19.77 18.62
N LYS A 79 -14.16 -19.00 17.81
CA LYS A 79 -14.95 -19.54 16.71
C LYS A 79 -14.02 -19.90 15.54
N PRO A 80 -14.15 -21.10 14.93
CA PRO A 80 -13.29 -21.52 13.82
C PRO A 80 -13.29 -20.54 12.64
N GLN A 81 -14.44 -19.92 12.32
CA GLN A 81 -14.55 -18.98 11.20
C GLN A 81 -13.79 -17.65 11.41
N ASP A 82 -13.40 -17.33 12.65
CA ASP A 82 -12.73 -16.07 12.99
C ASP A 82 -11.20 -16.22 12.95
N GLU A 83 -10.69 -17.45 12.79
CA GLU A 83 -9.26 -17.76 12.71
C GLU A 83 -8.49 -16.85 11.73
N PRO A 84 -8.97 -16.57 10.51
CA PRO A 84 -8.25 -15.71 9.57
C PRO A 84 -8.10 -14.27 10.07
N ILE A 85 -9.03 -13.76 10.88
CA ILE A 85 -8.98 -12.40 11.44
C ILE A 85 -8.00 -12.36 12.61
N VAL A 86 -8.02 -13.38 13.46
CA VAL A 86 -7.15 -13.50 14.63
C VAL A 86 -5.69 -13.64 14.20
N ASN A 87 -5.42 -14.49 13.21
CA ASN A 87 -4.08 -14.84 12.75
C ASN A 87 -3.52 -13.93 11.64
N LEU A 88 -4.31 -12.99 11.11
CA LEU A 88 -3.83 -12.03 10.10
C LEU A 88 -2.66 -11.21 10.66
N ASP A 89 -1.52 -11.16 9.98
CA ASP A 89 -0.44 -10.26 10.38
C ASP A 89 -0.84 -8.79 10.14
N TRP A 90 -0.59 -7.92 11.12
CA TRP A 90 -1.00 -6.51 11.04
C TRP A 90 -0.10 -5.62 11.89
N ASN A 91 1.17 -5.52 11.49
CA ASN A 91 2.23 -4.85 12.26
C ASN A 91 2.76 -3.60 11.54
N TYR A 92 1.85 -2.76 11.04
CA TYR A 92 2.18 -1.58 10.24
C TYR A 92 2.41 -0.30 11.04
N ASP A 93 2.35 -0.36 12.37
CA ASP A 93 2.64 0.81 13.23
C ASP A 93 4.15 1.02 13.40
N ASP A 94 4.62 2.25 13.38
CA ASP A 94 5.97 2.65 13.77
C ASP A 94 6.17 2.61 15.31
N GLU A 95 7.33 3.05 15.79
CA GLU A 95 7.64 3.10 17.23
C GLU A 95 6.78 4.10 18.04
N HIS A 96 6.04 4.98 17.36
CA HIS A 96 5.13 5.96 17.94
C HIS A 96 3.65 5.57 17.78
N GLY A 97 3.35 4.44 17.13
CA GLY A 97 1.98 3.97 16.89
C GLY A 97 1.29 4.60 15.67
N HIS A 98 2.06 5.21 14.76
CA HIS A 98 1.58 5.76 13.49
C HIS A 98 1.79 4.77 12.34
N ASP A 99 0.99 4.84 11.29
CA ASP A 99 1.15 3.97 10.11
C ASP A 99 2.48 4.21 9.39
N ASP A 100 3.23 3.14 9.16
CA ASP A 100 4.53 3.14 8.50
C ASP A 100 4.44 2.55 7.08
N ILE A 101 4.49 3.44 6.10
CA ILE A 101 4.47 3.07 4.69
C ILE A 101 5.66 2.18 4.29
N MET A 102 6.81 2.30 4.95
CA MET A 102 8.01 1.53 4.61
C MET A 102 7.86 0.07 5.03
N LYS A 103 7.10 -0.24 6.09
CA LYS A 103 6.74 -1.62 6.45
C LYS A 103 5.83 -2.25 5.41
N VAL A 104 4.81 -1.52 4.94
CA VAL A 104 3.93 -1.97 3.85
C VAL A 104 4.72 -2.19 2.57
N ALA A 105 5.64 -1.28 2.24
CA ALA A 105 6.51 -1.42 1.08
C ALA A 105 7.42 -2.65 1.19
N LEU A 106 7.99 -2.93 2.37
CA LEU A 106 8.86 -4.09 2.59
C LEU A 106 8.09 -5.39 2.43
N GLU A 107 6.90 -5.50 3.02
CA GLU A 107 6.05 -6.67 2.85
C GLU A 107 5.67 -6.88 1.38
N LEU A 108 5.30 -5.81 0.68
CA LEU A 108 4.95 -5.85 -0.73
C LEU A 108 6.14 -6.26 -1.62
N CYS A 109 7.33 -5.75 -1.32
CA CYS A 109 8.56 -5.97 -2.08
C CYS A 109 9.36 -7.22 -1.63
N GLY A 110 8.88 -7.92 -0.62
CA GLY A 110 9.41 -9.18 -0.13
C GLY A 110 10.63 -9.08 0.78
N TYR A 111 10.68 -9.97 1.77
CA TYR A 111 11.72 -10.05 2.78
C TYR A 111 11.99 -11.51 3.21
N ASN A 112 13.20 -11.77 3.73
CA ASN A 112 13.56 -13.04 4.35
C ASN A 112 12.90 -13.11 5.73
N VAL A 113 12.12 -14.16 5.98
CA VAL A 113 11.34 -14.30 7.22
C VAL A 113 12.24 -14.36 8.47
N ALA A 114 13.45 -14.91 8.33
CA ALA A 114 14.38 -15.08 9.45
C ALA A 114 14.92 -13.77 10.03
N ASP A 115 15.14 -12.74 9.21
CA ASP A 115 15.84 -11.52 9.62
C ASP A 115 15.20 -10.21 9.12
N GLY A 116 14.14 -10.27 8.33
CA GLY A 116 13.45 -9.10 7.79
C GLY A 116 14.21 -8.37 6.67
N THR A 117 15.33 -8.93 6.18
CA THR A 117 16.11 -8.30 5.11
C THR A 117 15.39 -8.40 3.76
N PRO A 118 15.47 -7.39 2.88
CA PRO A 118 14.79 -7.43 1.58
C PRO A 118 15.25 -8.59 0.70
N VAL A 119 14.31 -9.23 -0.01
CA VAL A 119 14.64 -10.23 -1.03
C VAL A 119 15.06 -9.52 -2.31
N GLU A 120 16.27 -9.80 -2.78
CA GLU A 120 16.87 -9.18 -3.97
C GLU A 120 16.34 -9.80 -5.28
N GLY A 121 15.03 -9.64 -5.54
CA GLY A 121 14.35 -10.03 -6.76
C GLY A 121 13.55 -11.33 -6.66
N PHE A 122 12.48 -11.44 -7.45
CA PHE A 122 11.49 -12.53 -7.35
C PHE A 122 12.07 -13.94 -7.57
N ALA A 123 13.17 -14.07 -8.31
CA ALA A 123 13.82 -15.36 -8.54
C ALA A 123 14.44 -15.97 -7.27
N LYS A 124 14.55 -15.18 -6.19
CA LYS A 124 15.04 -15.62 -4.88
C LYS A 124 13.92 -15.92 -3.87
N LEU A 125 12.65 -15.86 -4.29
CA LEU A 125 11.54 -16.28 -3.45
C LEU A 125 11.52 -17.81 -3.37
N SER A 126 11.18 -18.32 -2.18
CA SER A 126 11.10 -19.75 -1.85
C SER A 126 9.67 -20.16 -1.49
N ASP A 127 9.33 -21.42 -1.72
CA ASP A 127 8.04 -22.04 -1.36
C ASP A 127 8.06 -22.77 0.00
N ASP A 128 9.19 -22.72 0.71
CA ASP A 128 9.43 -23.37 2.01
C ASP A 128 9.10 -22.48 3.21
N GLY A 129 8.60 -21.25 2.97
CA GLY A 129 8.30 -20.26 4.00
C GLY A 129 9.50 -19.43 4.47
N SER A 130 10.69 -19.59 3.89
CA SER A 130 11.87 -18.76 4.23
C SER A 130 11.77 -17.32 3.73
N THR A 131 10.89 -17.05 2.76
CA THR A 131 10.62 -15.71 2.22
C THR A 131 9.13 -15.38 2.24
N ALA A 132 8.80 -14.13 2.52
CA ALA A 132 7.45 -13.58 2.37
C ALA A 132 7.45 -12.47 1.31
N CYS A 133 6.37 -12.33 0.53
CA CYS A 133 6.22 -11.27 -0.46
C CYS A 133 4.74 -11.05 -0.83
N GLY A 134 4.22 -9.84 -0.55
CA GLY A 134 2.83 -9.48 -0.83
C GLY A 134 2.53 -9.32 -2.32
N CYS A 135 3.52 -8.95 -3.14
CA CYS A 135 3.37 -8.88 -4.60
C CYS A 135 4.68 -9.23 -5.30
N TRP A 136 4.79 -10.48 -5.78
CA TRP A 136 6.04 -11.02 -6.32
C TRP A 136 6.64 -10.19 -7.48
N VAL A 137 5.82 -9.52 -8.29
CA VAL A 137 6.31 -8.67 -9.39
C VAL A 137 7.01 -7.39 -8.91
N TYR A 138 6.80 -6.98 -7.66
CA TYR A 138 7.51 -5.88 -7.02
C TYR A 138 8.70 -6.36 -6.17
N CYS A 139 8.93 -7.67 -6.11
CA CYS A 139 10.05 -8.22 -5.36
C CYS A 139 11.39 -7.67 -5.87
N GLY A 140 12.21 -7.17 -4.94
CA GLY A 140 13.48 -6.52 -5.24
C GLY A 140 13.39 -5.01 -5.51
N ALA A 141 12.22 -4.39 -5.39
CA ALA A 141 12.14 -2.91 -5.38
C ALA A 141 12.69 -2.31 -4.08
N MET A 142 12.69 -3.07 -2.97
CA MET A 142 13.49 -2.78 -1.78
C MET A 142 14.76 -3.62 -1.79
N THR A 143 15.87 -3.04 -1.32
CA THR A 143 17.22 -3.63 -1.39
C THR A 143 18.03 -3.21 -0.18
N TYR A 144 19.08 -3.96 0.15
CA TYR A 144 20.06 -3.56 1.16
C TYR A 144 21.32 -3.01 0.50
N LYS A 145 21.68 -1.77 0.82
CA LYS A 145 22.87 -1.11 0.28
C LYS A 145 23.50 -0.21 1.33
N ASP A 146 24.83 -0.28 1.47
CA ASP A 146 25.61 0.55 2.40
C ASP A 146 25.11 0.51 3.86
N GLY A 147 24.67 -0.68 4.32
CA GLY A 147 24.17 -0.86 5.69
C GLY A 147 22.74 -0.40 5.91
N LYS A 148 22.00 -0.04 4.87
CA LYS A 148 20.63 0.49 4.97
C LYS A 148 19.70 -0.15 3.96
N ILE A 149 18.44 -0.27 4.34
CA ILE A 149 17.37 -0.62 3.41
C ILE A 149 17.07 0.61 2.55
N ILE A 150 17.05 0.42 1.23
CA ILE A 150 16.71 1.44 0.25
C ILE A 150 15.46 0.98 -0.50
N TYR A 151 14.50 1.88 -0.67
CA TYR A 151 13.38 1.67 -1.57
C TYR A 151 13.64 2.36 -2.91
N LYS A 152 13.94 1.57 -3.95
CA LYS A 152 14.40 2.08 -5.26
C LYS A 152 13.43 3.12 -5.83
N THR A 153 12.13 2.95 -5.61
CA THR A 153 11.07 3.85 -6.10
C THR A 153 11.17 5.30 -5.60
N GLN A 154 11.94 5.54 -4.53
CA GLN A 154 12.27 6.87 -3.99
C GLN A 154 13.43 7.55 -4.73
N ASN A 155 14.17 6.84 -5.57
CA ASN A 155 15.32 7.39 -6.28
C ASN A 155 14.92 8.51 -7.25
N ARG A 156 15.75 9.55 -7.33
CA ARG A 156 15.60 10.71 -8.22
C ARG A 156 16.90 11.00 -8.99
N ASP A 157 17.55 9.95 -9.49
CA ASP A 157 18.76 10.08 -10.32
C ASP A 157 18.36 10.47 -11.75
N ASN A 158 18.65 11.71 -12.12
CA ASN A 158 18.36 12.28 -13.44
C ASN A 158 19.52 12.13 -14.44
N LYS A 159 20.52 11.29 -14.14
CA LYS A 159 21.61 11.00 -15.06
C LYS A 159 21.17 10.06 -16.17
N ASP A 160 21.33 10.50 -17.42
CA ASP A 160 21.20 9.61 -18.57
C ASP A 160 22.39 8.63 -18.60
N ASN A 161 22.10 7.34 -18.43
CA ASN A 161 23.10 6.28 -18.41
C ASN A 161 23.31 5.65 -19.79
N SER A 162 22.61 6.10 -20.82
CA SER A 162 22.84 5.64 -22.18
C SER A 162 24.14 6.22 -22.74
N LYS A 163 24.88 5.41 -23.50
CA LYS A 163 26.14 5.84 -24.13
C LYS A 163 25.96 6.97 -25.16
N THR A 164 24.76 7.12 -25.70
CA THR A 164 24.46 7.99 -26.84
C THR A 164 23.50 9.14 -26.53
N GLY A 165 23.04 9.30 -25.28
CA GLY A 165 22.13 10.39 -24.92
C GLY A 165 20.66 10.14 -25.29
N LEU A 166 20.18 8.90 -25.19
CA LEU A 166 18.80 8.49 -25.50
C LEU A 166 17.75 8.94 -24.48
N GLY A 167 18.17 9.53 -23.34
CA GLY A 167 17.28 9.89 -22.25
C GLY A 167 16.86 8.70 -21.39
N LEU A 168 17.78 7.75 -21.12
CA LEU A 168 17.50 6.58 -20.29
C LEU A 168 18.04 6.77 -18.86
N TYR A 169 17.13 7.06 -17.94
CA TYR A 169 17.41 7.32 -16.53
C TYR A 169 17.24 6.06 -15.68
N SER A 170 18.03 5.02 -15.93
CA SER A 170 17.84 3.68 -15.35
C SER A 170 17.91 3.60 -13.81
N ASN A 171 18.39 4.64 -13.16
CA ASN A 171 18.47 4.73 -11.70
C ASN A 171 17.38 5.61 -11.10
N TRP A 172 16.51 6.22 -11.92
CA TRP A 172 15.30 6.87 -11.44
C TRP A 172 14.26 5.81 -11.12
N ALA A 173 13.78 5.82 -9.87
CA ALA A 173 12.76 4.93 -9.30
C ALA A 173 12.91 3.42 -9.61
#